data_AF-A0A7S0P0A9-F1
#
_entry.id   AF-A0A7S0P0A9-F1
#
_cell.length_a   1.000
_cell.length_b   1.000
_cell.length_c   1.000
_cell.angle_alpha   90.00
_cell.angle_beta   90.00
_cell.angle_gamma   90.00
#
_symmetry.space_group_name_H-M   'P 1'
#
loop_
_entity.id
_entity.type
_entity.pdbx_description
1 polymer ?
#
loop_
_entity_poly.entity_id
_entity_poly.type
_entity_poly.pdbx_seq_one_letter_code
_entity_poly.pdbx_strand_id
1 'polypeptide(L)'
;GPSLGGAFTPLLLALMTTVEFAVGVGLNPIRIVLSAELMPTRYRALGMSLSNAVGWGTALLSLFCFPIIIELAGGPAPQFAFFGATTASLTVLLMFQLPETRGIDFD
;
A
#
# COMPACT_ATOMS: atom_id res chain seq x y z
N GLY A 1 5.40 14.34 35.34
CA GLY A 1 4.43 13.27 34.97
C GLY A 1 4.70 12.88 33.55
N PRO A 2 4.53 11.59 33.16
CA PRO A 2 4.73 11.21 31.77
C PRO A 2 3.79 12.08 30.92
N SER A 3 4.36 12.83 29.98
CA SER A 3 3.57 13.61 29.04
C SER A 3 2.62 12.64 28.34
N LEU A 4 1.36 13.05 28.13
CA LEU A 4 0.38 12.23 27.41
C LEU A 4 0.96 11.66 26.11
N GLY A 5 1.89 12.37 25.46
CA GLY A 5 2.63 11.90 24.28
C GLY A 5 3.45 10.61 24.48
N GLY A 6 3.99 10.32 25.66
CA GLY A 6 4.82 9.13 25.89
C GLY A 6 4.05 7.81 25.88
N ALA A 7 2.75 7.83 26.22
CA ALA A 7 1.89 6.64 26.21
C ALA A 7 1.35 6.31 24.81
N PHE A 8 1.17 7.32 23.94
CA PHE A 8 0.69 7.11 22.57
C PHE A 8 1.80 6.65 21.62
N THR A 9 3.06 7.03 21.84
CA THR A 9 4.19 6.61 21.00
C THR A 9 4.30 5.08 20.82
N PRO A 10 4.31 4.24 21.88
CA PRO A 10 4.38 2.78 21.70
C PRO A 10 3.16 2.20 20.99
N LEU A 11 1.96 2.77 21.21
CA LEU A 11 0.74 2.36 20.50
C LEU A 11 0.83 2.69 19.01
N LEU A 12 1.28 3.88 18.65
CA LEU A 12 1.47 4.29 17.26
C LEU A 12 2.51 3.40 16.55
N LEU A 13 3.63 3.11 17.22
CA LEU A 13 4.64 2.20 16.68
C LEU A 13 4.09 0.78 16.49
N ALA A 14 3.30 0.27 17.45
CA ALA A 14 2.67 -1.05 17.32
C ALA A 14 1.69 -1.10 16.16
N LEU A 15 0.88 -0.04 15.97
CA LEU A 15 -0.04 0.07 14.83
C LEU A 15 0.70 0.13 13.50
N MET A 16 1.74 0.97 13.38
CA MET A 16 2.56 1.05 12.17
C MET A 16 3.23 -0.29 11.84
N THR A 17 3.81 -0.95 12.84
CA THR A 17 4.45 -2.27 12.65
C THR A 17 3.45 -3.33 12.20
N THR A 18 2.23 -3.31 12.75
CA THR A 18 1.17 -4.25 12.35
C THR A 18 0.73 -4.03 10.90
N VAL A 19 0.60 -2.76 10.49
CA VAL A 19 0.26 -2.40 9.10
C VAL A 19 1.37 -2.83 8.15
N GLU A 20 2.63 -2.55 8.46
CA GLU A 20 3.79 -2.98 7.66
C GLU A 20 3.88 -4.50 7.55
N PHE A 21 3.62 -5.23 8.63
CA PHE A 21 3.57 -6.69 8.61
C PHE A 21 2.45 -7.22 7.70
N ALA A 22 1.24 -6.65 7.79
CA ALA A 22 0.11 -7.04 6.94
C ALA A 22 0.39 -6.78 5.45
N VAL A 23 1.00 -5.63 5.13
CA VAL A 23 1.42 -5.28 3.76
C VAL A 23 2.51 -6.23 3.28
N GLY A 24 3.50 -6.53 4.12
CA GLY A 24 4.64 -7.38 3.78
C GLY A 24 4.26 -8.84 3.52
N VAL A 25 3.35 -9.41 4.31
CA VAL A 25 2.95 -10.82 4.17
C VAL A 25 1.88 -11.01 3.09
N GLY A 26 0.97 -10.04 2.93
CA GLY A 26 -0.14 -10.15 1.98
C GLY A 26 0.09 -9.34 0.72
N LEU A 27 -0.09 -8.02 0.84
CA LEU A 27 -0.30 -7.13 -0.31
C LEU A 27 0.91 -7.09 -1.27
N ASN A 28 2.12 -7.12 -0.73
CA ASN A 28 3.34 -7.01 -1.51
C ASN A 28 3.62 -8.26 -2.38
N PRO A 29 3.67 -9.50 -1.83
CA PRO A 29 3.85 -10.68 -2.65
C PRO A 29 2.67 -10.95 -3.59
N ILE A 30 1.43 -10.73 -3.13
CA ILE A 30 0.22 -10.95 -3.95
C ILE A 30 0.21 -10.04 -5.18
N ARG A 31 0.61 -8.76 -5.06
CA ARG A 31 0.72 -7.85 -6.20
C ARG A 31 1.64 -8.41 -7.30
N ILE A 32 2.81 -8.91 -6.90
CA ILE A 32 3.82 -9.40 -7.84
C ILE A 32 3.28 -10.65 -8.56
N VAL A 33 2.70 -11.59 -7.81
CA VAL A 33 2.14 -12.83 -8.36
C VAL A 33 0.97 -12.53 -9.30
N LEU A 34 -0.01 -11.73 -8.87
CA LEU A 34 -1.16 -11.34 -9.70
C LEU A 34 -0.73 -10.64 -11.00
N SER A 35 0.27 -9.77 -10.93
CA SER A 35 0.78 -9.08 -12.13
C SER A 35 1.41 -10.05 -13.13
N ALA A 36 1.95 -11.18 -12.65
CA ALA A 36 2.47 -12.24 -13.49
C ALA A 36 1.35 -13.16 -14.03
N GLU A 37 0.36 -13.51 -13.20
CA GLU A 37 -0.75 -14.40 -13.56
C GLU A 37 -1.74 -13.75 -14.52
N LEU A 38 -2.15 -12.50 -14.28
CA LEU A 38 -3.15 -11.80 -15.09
C LEU A 38 -2.66 -11.42 -16.49
N MET A 39 -1.34 -11.29 -16.66
CA MET A 39 -0.77 -10.77 -17.90
C MET A 39 -0.46 -11.92 -18.89
N PRO A 40 -0.91 -11.82 -20.16
CA PRO A 40 -0.52 -12.76 -21.20
C PRO A 40 1.00 -12.82 -21.36
N THR A 41 1.51 -14.00 -21.70
CA THR A 41 2.96 -14.27 -21.75
C THR A 41 3.75 -13.26 -22.59
N ARG A 42 3.15 -12.74 -23.67
CA ARG A 42 3.75 -11.71 -24.54
C ARG A 42 3.95 -10.34 -23.87
N TYR A 43 3.10 -9.95 -22.93
CA TYR A 43 3.11 -8.60 -22.32
C TYR A 43 3.50 -8.63 -20.83
N ARG A 44 3.66 -9.81 -20.24
CA ARG A 44 3.99 -10.00 -18.82
C ARG A 44 5.17 -9.16 -18.33
N ALA A 45 6.30 -9.18 -19.06
CA ALA A 45 7.48 -8.40 -18.68
C ALA A 45 7.23 -6.88 -18.69
N LEU A 46 6.44 -6.39 -19.66
CA LEU A 46 6.06 -4.97 -19.75
C LEU A 46 5.07 -4.59 -18.64
N GLY A 47 4.04 -5.41 -18.39
CA GLY A 47 3.06 -5.18 -17.32
C GLY A 47 3.70 -5.14 -15.94
N MET A 48 4.62 -6.07 -15.65
CA MET A 48 5.35 -6.08 -14.38
C MET A 48 6.28 -4.88 -14.22
N SER A 49 7.04 -4.51 -15.27
CA SER A 49 7.96 -3.37 -15.19
C SER A 49 7.23 -2.03 -15.04
N LEU A 50 6.11 -1.85 -15.74
CA LEU A 50 5.25 -0.67 -15.58
C LEU A 50 4.65 -0.60 -14.16
N SER A 51 4.15 -1.72 -13.65
CA SER A 51 3.60 -1.80 -12.28
C SER A 51 4.64 -1.45 -11.22
N ASN A 52 5.88 -1.93 -11.39
CA ASN A 52 6.97 -1.60 -10.50
C ASN A 52 7.36 -0.11 -10.62
N ALA A 53 7.44 0.43 -11.84
CA ALA A 53 7.75 1.84 -12.06
C ALA A 53 6.71 2.77 -11.40
N VAL A 54 5.41 2.45 -11.54
CA VAL A 54 4.34 3.19 -10.86
C VAL A 54 4.45 3.05 -9.35
N GLY A 55 4.76 1.86 -8.83
CA GLY A 55 4.95 1.63 -7.40
C GLY A 55 6.08 2.47 -6.80
N TRP A 56 7.27 2.45 -7.41
CA TRP A 56 8.40 3.24 -6.94
C TRP A 56 8.21 4.75 -7.19
N GLY A 57 7.57 5.13 -8.30
CA GLY A 57 7.25 6.52 -8.60
C GLY A 57 6.30 7.14 -7.57
N THR A 58 5.25 6.40 -7.20
CA THR A 58 4.31 6.85 -6.15
C THR A 58 4.96 6.86 -4.76
N ALA A 59 5.85 5.91 -4.45
CA ALA A 59 6.62 5.92 -3.21
C ALA A 59 7.52 7.16 -3.11
N LEU A 60 8.24 7.50 -4.18
CA LEU A 60 9.04 8.72 -4.24
C LEU A 60 8.19 9.98 -4.06
N LEU A 61 7.05 10.05 -4.75
CA LEU A 61 6.12 11.18 -4.62
C LEU A 61 5.60 11.33 -3.19
N SER A 62 5.23 10.21 -2.53
CA SER A 62 4.83 10.22 -1.14
C SER A 62 5.93 10.76 -0.22
N LEU A 63 7.20 10.41 -0.49
CA LEU A 63 8.35 10.87 0.29
C LEU A 63 8.47 12.41 0.29
N PHE A 64 8.23 13.05 -0.86
CA PHE A 64 8.26 14.51 -0.99
C PHE A 64 7.00 15.19 -0.44
N CYS A 65 5.83 14.60 -0.66
CA CYS A 65 4.56 15.18 -0.24
C CYS A 65 4.33 15.05 1.28
N PHE A 66 4.90 14.04 1.94
CA PHE A 66 4.71 13.79 3.37
C PHE A 66 5.04 14.98 4.28
N PRO A 67 6.24 15.58 4.23
CA PRO A 67 6.55 16.73 5.08
C PRO A 67 5.64 17.93 4.81
N ILE A 68 5.31 18.20 3.54
CA ILE A 68 4.50 19.35 3.11
C ILE A 68 3.07 19.23 3.69
N ILE A 69 2.47 18.05 3.59
CA ILE A 69 1.11 17.81 4.06
C ILE A 69 1.04 17.84 5.59
N ILE A 70 2.04 17.30 6.29
CA ILE A 70 2.10 17.39 7.76
C ILE A 70 2.14 18.83 8.25
N GLU A 71 2.96 19.66 7.61
CA GLU A 71 3.08 21.08 7.95
C GLU A 71 1.76 21.82 7.73
N LEU A 72 1.10 21.58 6.59
CA LEU A 72 -0.16 22.23 6.25
C LEU A 72 -1.35 21.73 7.09
N ALA A 73 -1.37 20.44 7.44
CA ALA A 73 -2.49 19.79 8.13
C ALA A 73 -2.35 19.79 9.66
N GLY A 74 -1.27 20.36 10.19
CA GLY A 74 -1.05 20.49 11.64
C GLY A 74 -0.70 19.18 12.35
N GLY A 75 -0.16 18.19 11.62
CA GLY A 75 0.25 16.90 12.17
C GLY A 75 0.07 15.71 11.23
N PRO A 76 0.48 14.50 11.64
CA PRO A 76 0.47 13.31 10.78
C PRO A 76 -0.89 12.60 10.68
N ALA A 77 -1.82 12.87 11.61
CA ALA A 77 -3.09 12.15 11.68
C ALA A 77 -3.96 12.24 10.40
N PRO A 78 -4.12 13.41 9.75
CA PRO A 78 -4.91 13.52 8.51
C PRO A 78 -4.32 12.70 7.36
N GLN A 79 -3.01 12.56 7.33
CA GLN A 79 -2.31 11.81 6.29
C GLN A 79 -2.47 10.31 6.47
N PHE A 80 -2.40 9.81 7.71
CA PHE A 80 -2.76 8.42 8.01
C PHE A 80 -4.21 8.11 7.68
N ALA A 81 -5.14 9.04 7.96
CA ALA A 81 -6.54 8.87 7.58
C ALA A 81 -6.71 8.79 6.05
N PHE A 82 -6.01 9.64 5.29
CA PHE A 82 -6.04 9.63 3.82
C PHE A 82 -5.50 8.32 3.23
N PHE A 83 -4.32 7.88 3.66
CA PHE A 83 -3.74 6.61 3.17
C PHE A 83 -4.53 5.39 3.63
N GLY A 84 -5.07 5.42 4.86
CA GLY A 84 -5.95 4.38 5.38
C GLY A 84 -7.24 4.27 4.56
N ALA A 85 -7.90 5.40 4.28
CA ALA A 85 -9.10 5.44 3.44
C ALA A 85 -8.82 4.98 2.00
N THR A 86 -7.68 5.37 1.44
CA THR A 86 -7.26 4.93 0.10
C THR A 86 -7.05 3.41 0.06
N THR A 87 -6.36 2.86 1.06
CA THR A 87 -6.12 1.42 1.17
C THR A 87 -7.42 0.65 1.33
N ALA A 88 -8.32 1.09 2.22
CA ALA A 88 -9.62 0.47 2.41
C ALA A 88 -10.47 0.51 1.13
N SER A 89 -10.49 1.64 0.43
CA SER A 89 -11.20 1.77 -0.84
C SER A 89 -10.64 0.83 -1.90
N LEU A 90 -9.31 0.71 -1.99
CA LEU A 90 -8.66 -0.21 -2.91
C LEU A 90 -8.99 -1.67 -2.57
N THR A 91 -9.01 -2.03 -1.28
CA THR A 91 -9.44 -3.37 -0.83
C THR A 91 -10.86 -3.68 -1.29
N VAL A 92 -11.80 -2.75 -1.09
CA VAL A 92 -13.18 -2.93 -1.53
C VAL A 92 -13.26 -3.07 -3.05
N LEU A 93 -12.54 -2.23 -3.80
CA LEU A 93 -12.51 -2.32 -5.26
C LEU A 93 -11.96 -3.66 -5.75
N LEU A 94 -10.88 -4.16 -5.14
CA LEU A 94 -10.28 -5.45 -5.50
C LEU A 94 -11.20 -6.62 -5.16
N MET A 95 -11.93 -6.57 -4.04
CA MET A 95 -12.90 -7.61 -3.67
C MET A 95 -14.00 -7.81 -4.73
N PHE A 96 -14.36 -6.77 -5.47
CA PHE A 96 -15.40 -6.85 -6.50
C PHE A 96 -14.85 -7.05 -7.92
N GLN A 97 -13.68 -6.51 -8.24
CA GLN A 97 -13.15 -6.48 -9.60
C GLN A 97 -12.12 -7.55 -9.90
N LEU A 98 -11.47 -8.11 -8.88
CA LEU A 98 -10.41 -9.09 -9.06
C LEU A 98 -10.96 -10.51 -8.86
N PRO A 99 -11.14 -11.29 -9.95
CA PRO A 99 -11.46 -12.70 -9.80
C PRO A 99 -10.28 -13.45 -9.18
N GLU A 100 -10.55 -14.48 -8.39
CA GLU A 100 -9.51 -15.38 -7.87
C GLU A 100 -8.81 -16.08 -9.04
N THR A 101 -7.53 -15.79 -9.23
CA THR A 101 -6.72 -16.31 -10.36
C THR A 101 -6.04 -17.65 -10.05
N ARG A 102 -6.13 -18.14 -8.81
CA ARG A 102 -5.42 -19.34 -8.38
C ARG A 102 -5.82 -20.57 -9.21
N GLY A 103 -4.86 -21.06 -9.99
CA GLY A 103 -5.02 -22.27 -10.81
C GLY A 103 -5.70 -22.05 -12.16
N ILE A 104 -5.79 -20.79 -12.62
CA ILE A 104 -6.29 -20.44 -13.95
C ILE A 104 -5.11 -20.00 -14.82
N ASP A 105 -4.83 -20.76 -15.88
CA ASP A 105 -3.82 -20.39 -16.89
C ASP A 105 -4.48 -19.52 -17.97
N PHE A 106 -3.97 -18.31 -18.14
CA PHE A 106 -4.37 -17.37 -19.20
C PHE A 106 -3.44 -17.50 -20.41
N ASP A 107 -3.48 -18.66 -21.08
CA ASP A 107 -2.83 -18.92 -22.38
C ASP A 107 -3.87 -19.17 -23.49
#